data_AF-A0A4R8B515-F1
#
_entry.id   AF-A0A4R8B515-F1
#
_cell.length_a   1.000
_cell.length_b   1.000
_cell.length_c   1.000
_cell.angle_alpha   90.00
_cell.angle_beta   90.00
_cell.angle_gamma   90.00
#
_symmetry.space_group_name_H-M   'P 1'
#
loop_
_entity.id
_entity.type
_entity.pdbx_description
1 polymer ?
#
loop_
_entity_poly.entity_id
_entity_poly.type
_entity_poly.pdbx_seq_one_letter_code
_entity_poly.pdbx_strand_id
1 'polypeptide(L)' 'MARIKFLIQSKNNPANIYVRLIDGRKIDIKAKTNLIINPSDWSDTKERPKNLKNIDLKHLDFEL' A
#
# COMPACT_ATOMS: atom_id res chain seq x y z
N MET A 1 14.12 -12.47 8.50
CA MET A 1 14.52 -11.57 7.40
C MET A 1 13.50 -10.47 7.31
N ALA A 2 13.95 -9.22 7.37
CA ALA A 2 13.07 -8.06 7.31
C ALA A 2 12.36 -7.99 5.96
N ARG A 3 11.06 -7.70 5.97
CA ARG A 3 10.23 -7.53 4.77
C ARG A 3 9.38 -6.29 4.94
N ILE A 4 9.36 -5.45 3.91
CA ILE A 4 8.44 -4.32 3.80
C ILE A 4 7.27 -4.79 2.93
N LYS A 5 6.04 -4.49 3.37
CA LYS A 5 4.81 -4.79 2.66
C LYS A 5 3.92 -3.57 2.61
N PHE A 6 3.27 -3.33 1.48
CA PHE A 6 2.22 -2.32 1.39
C PHE A 6 0.86 -2.98 1.44
N LEU A 7 -0.04 -2.41 2.25
CA LEU A 7 -1.37 -2.96 2.44
C LEU A 7 -2.41 -1.86 2.57
N ILE A 8 -3.60 -2.14 2.04
CA ILE A 8 -4.81 -1.39 2.33
C ILE A 8 -5.64 -2.20 3.32
N GLN A 9 -6.22 -1.56 4.32
CA GLN A 9 -7.06 -2.25 5.32
C GLN A 9 -8.56 -2.04 5.10
N SER A 10 -8.94 -0.98 4.39
CA SER A 10 -10.35 -0.64 4.14
C SER A 10 -10.79 -1.06 2.75
N LYS A 11 -12.05 -1.50 2.67
CA LYS A 11 -12.78 -1.71 1.41
C LYS A 11 -13.60 -0.47 0.99
N ASN A 12 -13.64 0.56 1.83
CA ASN A 12 -14.26 1.85 1.51
C ASN A 12 -13.32 2.71 0.69
N ASN A 13 -13.90 3.43 -0.27
CA ASN A 13 -13.24 4.48 -1.03
C ASN A 13 -13.38 5.83 -0.28
N PRO A 14 -12.30 6.57 0.00
CA PRO A 14 -10.88 6.24 -0.24
C PRO A 14 -10.26 5.38 0.87
N ALA A 15 -9.34 4.48 0.49
CA ALA A 15 -8.59 3.65 1.42
C ALA A 15 -7.17 4.17 1.64
N ASN A 16 -6.73 4.26 2.88
CA ASN A 16 -5.36 4.62 3.20
C ASN A 16 -4.40 3.45 2.99
N ILE A 17 -3.22 3.76 2.45
CA ILE A 17 -2.13 2.81 2.30
C ILE A 17 -1.31 2.77 3.58
N TYR A 18 -0.96 1.56 4.00
CA TYR A 18 -0.11 1.31 5.15
C TYR A 18 1.17 0.63 4.71
N VAL A 19 2.29 1.06 5.29
CA VAL A 19 3.58 0.37 5.18
C VAL A 19 3.72 -0.54 6.39
N ARG A 20 3.91 -1.83 6.15
CA ARG A 20 4.15 -2.82 7.19
C ARG A 20 5.58 -3.31 7.12
N LEU A 21 6.33 -3.10 8.18
CA LEU A 21 7.67 -3.64 8.35
C LEU A 21 7.59 -4.85 9.27
N ILE A 22 7.99 -6.01 8.74
CA ILE A 22 8.02 -7.27 9.46
C ILE A 22 9.48 -7.69 9.58
N ASP A 23 10.03 -7.71 10.80
CA ASP A 23 11.34 -8.31 11.07
C ASP A 23 11.19 -9.53 11.99
N GLY A 24 11.17 -10.71 11.34
CA GLY A 24 11.02 -11.99 12.01
C GLY A 24 9.65 -12.13 12.69
N ARG A 25 9.64 -12.69 13.91
CA ARG A 25 8.43 -12.80 14.76
C ARG A 25 8.33 -11.72 15.82
N LYS A 26 9.36 -10.88 15.96
CA LYS A 26 9.47 -9.93 17.07
C LYS A 26 8.96 -8.54 16.70
N ILE A 27 9.08 -8.14 15.43
CA ILE A 27 8.76 -6.79 15.00
C ILE A 27 7.73 -6.87 13.88
N ASP A 28 6.53 -6.37 14.15
CA ASP A 28 5.46 -6.17 13.18
C ASP A 28 4.90 -4.77 13.38
N ILE A 29 5.41 -3.83 12.59
CA ILE A 29 5.07 -2.40 12.71
C ILE A 29 4.28 -2.01 11.47
N LYS A 30 3.20 -1.25 11.68
CA LYS A 30 2.41 -0.64 10.61
C LYS A 30 2.48 0.87 10.75
N ALA A 31 2.90 1.53 9.68
CA ALA A 31 2.87 2.97 9.56
C ALA A 31 1.76 3.36 8.57
N LYS A 32 0.90 4.30 8.99
CA LYS A 32 -0.09 4.90 8.11
C LYS A 32 0.60 5.91 7.20
N THR A 33 0.33 5.86 5.90
CA THR A 33 0.75 6.91 4.97
C THR A 33 -0.37 7.90 4.72
N ASN A 34 -0.01 9.09 4.25
CA ASN A 34 -0.97 10.08 3.76
C ASN A 34 -1.48 9.77 2.35
N LEU A 35 -1.08 8.63 1.79
CA LEU A 35 -1.52 8.16 0.49
C LEU A 35 -2.88 7.46 0.61
N ILE A 36 -3.76 7.81 -0.31
CA ILE A 36 -5.09 7.21 -0.44
C ILE A 36 -5.24 6.61 -1.83
N ILE A 37 -5.89 5.46 -1.90
CA ILE A 37 -6.19 4.77 -3.16
C ILE A 37 -7.60 4.16 -3.11
N ASN A 38 -8.21 4.00 -4.27
CA ASN A 38 -9.38 3.14 -4.43
C ASN A 38 -8.97 1.67 -4.21
N PRO A 39 -9.65 0.93 -3.32
CA PRO A 39 -9.42 -0.52 -3.15
C PRO A 39 -9.52 -1.33 -4.44
N SER A 40 -10.40 -0.93 -5.37
CA SER A 40 -10.56 -1.58 -6.68
C SER A 40 -9.30 -1.51 -7.54
N ASP A 41 -8.57 -0.39 -7.44
CA ASP A 41 -7.35 -0.12 -8.17
C ASP A 41 -6.11 -0.67 -7.46
N TRP A 42 -6.23 -1.27 -6.28
CA TRP A 42 -5.11 -1.88 -5.56
C TRP A 42 -4.94 -3.37 -5.90
N SER A 43 -3.69 -3.84 -5.99
CA SER A 43 -3.33 -5.25 -6.16
C SER A 43 -2.71 -5.81 -4.89
N ASP A 44 -3.45 -6.65 -4.16
CA ASP A 44 -2.90 -7.35 -2.98
C ASP A 44 -1.73 -8.29 -3.32
N THR A 45 -1.68 -8.81 -4.55
CA THR A 45 -0.61 -9.70 -5.00
C THR A 45 0.69 -8.97 -5.33
N LYS A 46 0.59 -7.76 -5.88
CA LYS A 46 1.75 -6.93 -6.22
C LYS A 46 2.09 -5.89 -5.15
N GLU A 47 1.22 -5.75 -4.14
CA GLU A 47 1.30 -4.73 -3.09
C GLU A 47 1.43 -3.31 -3.71
N ARG A 48 0.76 -3.10 -4.85
CA ARG A 48 0.87 -1.90 -5.69
C ARG A 48 -0.43 -1.55 -6.42
N PRO A 49 -0.58 -0.33 -6.95
CA PRO A 49 -1.67 0.02 -7.84
C PRO A 49 -1.70 -0.85 -9.11
N LYS A 50 -2.87 -1.38 -9.49
CA LYS A 50 -3.08 -2.22 -10.68
C LYS A 50 -2.91 -1.45 -11.98
N ASN A 51 -3.31 -0.18 -12.01
CA ASN A 51 -3.51 0.56 -13.25
C ASN A 51 -2.78 1.91 -13.23
N LEU A 52 -1.53 1.93 -13.69
CA LEU A 52 -0.70 3.13 -13.82
C LEU A 52 -1.14 4.06 -14.98
N LYS A 53 -2.32 3.83 -15.57
CA LYS A 53 -2.85 4.66 -16.67
C LYS A 53 -3.30 6.04 -16.21
N ASN A 54 -3.65 6.19 -14.93
CA ASN A 54 -4.00 7.49 -14.37
C ASN A 54 -2.74 8.18 -13.81
N ILE A 55 -2.58 9.48 -14.08
CA ILE A 55 -1.44 10.29 -13.62
C ILE A 55 -1.31 10.21 -12.10
N ASP A 56 -2.43 10.26 -11.37
CA ASP A 56 -2.45 10.20 -9.90
C ASP A 56 -1.89 8.87 -9.37
N LEU A 57 -2.22 7.76 -10.03
CA LEU A 57 -1.75 6.43 -9.65
C LEU A 57 -0.27 6.21 -10.01
N LYS A 58 0.21 6.87 -11.06
CA LYS A 58 1.63 6.85 -11.45
C LYS A 58 2.50 7.65 -10.49
N HIS A 59 2.01 8.79 -10.00
CA HIS A 59 2.69 9.54 -8.94
C HIS A 59 2.75 8.74 -7.64
N LEU A 60 1.66 8.06 -7.28
CA LEU A 60 1.59 7.24 -6.07
C LEU A 60 2.53 6.02 -6.13
N ASP A 61 2.72 5.38 -7.28
CA ASP A 61 3.73 4.31 -7.44
C ASP A 61 5.18 4.83 -7.38
N PHE A 62 5.43 6.08 -7.78
CA PHE A 62 6.75 6.69 -7.66
C PHE A 62 7.12 7.01 -6.19
N GLU A 63 6.13 7.31 -5.36
CA GLU A 63 6.32 7.64 -3.93
C GLU A 63 6.39 6.40 -2.99
N LEU A 64 6.00 5.21 -3.47
CA LEU A 64 5.99 3.94 -2.71
C LEU A 64 7.28 3.12 -2.90
#